data_AF-A0A7J5EKS5-F1
#
_entry.id   AF-A0A7J5EKS5-F1
#
_cell.length_a   1.000
_cell.length_b   1.000
_cell.length_c   1.000
_cell.angle_alpha   90.00
_cell.angle_beta   90.00
_cell.angle_gamma   90.00
#
_symmetry.space_group_name_H-M   'P 1'
#
loop_
_entity.id
_entity.type
_entity.pdbx_description
1 polymer ?
#
loop_
_entity_poly.entity_id
_entity_poly.type
_entity_poly.pdbx_seq_one_letter_code
_entity_poly.pdbx_strand_id
1 'polypeptide(L)'
;MVTPAARHAVAAHRAAGDVVVLATGAPQYAALAVARGLGIEHTLCSRLEVDGGRFTGRLAAMCFGPHKVTLAERFAAEHGIDLARSTFYSDSFNDLPMLERVGGAVAVNPDVRLWRHARRRGWRIEQWA
;
A
#
# COMPACT_ATOMS: atom_id res chain seq x y z
N MET A 1 -10.91 8.35 9.01
CA MET A 1 -11.35 7.08 9.67
C MET A 1 -11.16 5.94 8.68
N VAL A 2 -10.97 4.71 9.15
CA VAL A 2 -10.87 3.53 8.27
C VAL A 2 -12.28 3.03 7.95
N THR A 3 -12.61 2.94 6.66
CA THR A 3 -13.95 2.54 6.19
C THR A 3 -14.24 1.06 6.50
N PRO A 4 -15.53 0.67 6.64
CA PRO A 4 -15.91 -0.74 6.79
C PRO A 4 -15.42 -1.61 5.61
N ALA A 5 -15.47 -1.07 4.39
CA ALA A 5 -15.00 -1.79 3.19
C ALA A 5 -13.50 -2.12 3.26
N ALA A 6 -12.66 -1.18 3.73
CA ALA A 6 -11.25 -1.45 3.95
C ALA A 6 -11.01 -2.57 4.98
N ARG A 7 -11.80 -2.59 6.06
CA ARG A 7 -11.74 -3.66 7.08
C ARG A 7 -12.12 -5.01 6.50
N HIS A 8 -13.18 -5.07 5.69
CA HIS A 8 -13.60 -6.28 5.01
C HIS A 8 -12.54 -6.80 4.03
N ALA A 9 -11.93 -5.93 3.23
CA ALA A 9 -10.86 -6.33 2.31
C ALA A 9 -9.67 -6.96 3.06
N VAL A 10 -9.23 -6.32 4.16
CA VAL A 10 -8.16 -6.86 5.02
C VAL A 10 -8.57 -8.21 5.63
N ALA A 11 -9.80 -8.33 6.13
CA ALA A 11 -10.30 -9.58 6.72
C ALA A 11 -10.41 -10.71 5.69
N ALA A 12 -10.83 -10.40 4.46
CA ALA A 12 -10.94 -11.37 3.38
C ALA A 12 -9.57 -11.95 3.00
N HIS A 13 -8.55 -11.10 2.85
CA HIS A 13 -7.18 -11.54 2.60
C HIS A 13 -6.64 -12.41 3.73
N ARG A 14 -6.87 -12.03 4.99
CA ARG A 14 -6.48 -12.88 6.13
C ARG A 14 -7.17 -14.24 6.13
N ALA A 15 -8.47 -14.27 5.84
CA ALA A 15 -9.23 -15.52 5.77
C ALA A 15 -8.75 -16.42 4.62
N ALA A 16 -8.22 -15.83 3.54
CA ALA A 16 -7.58 -16.55 2.44
C ALA A 16 -6.15 -17.03 2.76
N GLY A 17 -5.58 -16.66 3.90
CA GLY A 17 -4.21 -16.99 4.29
C GLY A 17 -3.16 -16.05 3.69
N ASP A 18 -3.57 -14.90 3.14
CA ASP A 18 -2.64 -13.94 2.54
C ASP A 18 -1.89 -13.14 3.62
N VAL A 19 -0.63 -12.80 3.31
CA VAL A 19 0.14 -11.82 4.09
C VAL A 19 -0.36 -10.42 3.72
N VAL A 20 -0.84 -9.67 4.72
CA VAL A 20 -1.35 -8.30 4.51
C VAL A 20 -0.30 -7.27 4.91
N VAL A 21 -0.04 -6.32 4.01
CA VAL A 21 0.97 -5.27 4.17
C VAL A 21 0.35 -3.90 3.93
N LEU A 22 0.59 -2.93 4.82
CA LEU A 22 0.24 -1.53 4.58
C LEU A 22 1.42 -0.81 3.90
N ALA A 23 1.28 -0.47 2.61
CA ALA A 23 2.31 0.25 1.85
C ALA A 23 1.89 1.70 1.56
N THR A 24 2.53 2.67 2.22
CA THR A 24 2.09 4.08 2.22
C THR A 24 3.24 5.07 2.20
N GLY A 25 3.04 6.22 1.52
CA GLY A 25 3.99 7.33 1.57
C GLY A 25 3.97 8.10 2.89
N ALA A 26 2.96 7.87 3.73
CA ALA A 26 2.86 8.50 5.04
C ALA A 26 4.03 8.09 5.96
N PRO A 27 4.45 8.95 6.90
CA PRO A 27 5.45 8.61 7.89
C PRO A 27 5.04 7.41 8.75
N GLN A 28 6.03 6.65 9.20
CA GLN A 28 5.87 5.50 10.10
C GLN A 28 4.95 5.76 11.31
N TYR A 29 4.96 6.97 11.87
CA TYR A 29 4.13 7.36 13.01
C TYR A 29 2.63 7.30 12.72
N ALA A 30 2.21 7.72 11.52
CA ALA A 30 0.82 7.63 11.08
C ALA A 30 0.50 6.22 10.56
N ALA A 31 1.41 5.62 9.78
CA ALA A 31 1.21 4.31 9.19
C ALA A 31 1.01 3.22 10.27
N LEU A 32 1.83 3.21 11.32
CA LEU A 32 1.73 2.23 12.40
C LEU A 32 0.42 2.36 13.20
N ALA A 33 -0.09 3.58 13.38
CA ALA A 33 -1.36 3.79 14.06
C ALA A 33 -2.53 3.16 13.27
N VAL A 34 -2.55 3.37 11.96
CA VAL A 34 -3.56 2.76 11.06
C VAL A 34 -3.40 1.25 10.99
N ALA A 35 -2.16 0.76 10.83
CA ALA A 35 -1.87 -0.67 10.76
C ALA A 35 -2.34 -1.40 12.03
N ARG A 36 -2.03 -0.87 13.23
CA ARG A 36 -2.53 -1.41 14.50
C ARG A 36 -4.06 -1.43 14.55
N GLY A 37 -4.73 -0.36 14.13
CA GLY A 37 -6.20 -0.29 14.10
C GLY A 37 -6.87 -1.27 13.13
N LEU A 38 -6.10 -1.83 12.19
CA LEU A 38 -6.52 -2.88 11.25
C LEU A 38 -5.95 -4.26 11.59
N GLY A 39 -5.08 -4.37 12.61
CA GLY A 39 -4.32 -5.59 12.94
C GLY A 39 -3.29 -5.98 11.89
N ILE A 40 -2.87 -5.06 11.01
CA ILE A 40 -1.88 -5.33 9.96
C ILE A 40 -0.49 -5.34 10.60
N GLU A 41 0.23 -6.45 10.44
CA GLU A 41 1.54 -6.67 11.06
C GLU A 41 2.66 -5.96 10.30
N HIS A 42 2.59 -5.97 8.97
CA HIS A 42 3.67 -5.47 8.12
C HIS A 42 3.35 -4.09 7.56
N THR A 43 4.34 -3.18 7.62
CA THR A 43 4.21 -1.83 7.06
C THR A 43 5.43 -1.47 6.21
N LEU A 44 5.17 -0.95 5.01
CA LEU A 44 6.16 -0.32 4.15
C LEU A 44 5.82 1.17 4.10
N CYS A 45 6.59 1.99 4.80
CA CYS A 45 6.28 3.41 4.97
C CYS A 45 7.51 4.30 4.85
N SER A 46 7.28 5.58 4.58
CA SER A 46 8.34 6.58 4.60
C SER A 46 8.88 6.74 6.02
N ARG A 47 10.20 6.87 6.15
CA ARG A 47 10.88 7.09 7.43
C ARG A 47 11.42 8.50 7.47
N LEU A 48 11.04 9.24 8.50
CA LEU A 48 11.64 10.53 8.81
C LEU A 48 12.99 10.29 9.48
N GLU A 49 13.99 11.07 9.12
CA GLU A 49 15.26 11.06 9.83
C GLU A 49 15.11 11.74 11.19
N VAL A 50 15.68 11.11 12.21
CA VAL A 50 15.67 11.58 13.60
C VAL A 50 17.12 11.64 14.08
N ASP A 51 17.51 12.80 14.57
CA ASP A 51 18.81 13.03 15.19
C ASP A 51 18.61 13.70 16.55
N GLY A 52 19.31 13.21 17.58
CA GLY A 52 19.15 13.70 18.95
C GLY A 52 17.69 13.71 19.46
N GLY A 53 16.86 12.78 19.01
CA GLY A 53 15.44 12.72 19.36
C GLY A 53 14.55 13.78 18.68
N ARG A 54 15.06 14.50 17.68
CA ARG A 54 14.34 15.53 16.93
C ARG A 54 14.26 15.19 15.44
N PHE A 55 13.17 15.56 14.79
CA PHE A 55 13.07 15.47 13.33
C PHE A 55 14.03 16.45 12.67
N THR A 56 14.83 15.97 11.73
CA THR A 56 15.77 16.81 10.98
C THR A 56 15.11 17.54 9.79
N GLY A 57 13.88 17.15 9.45
CA GLY A 57 13.16 17.59 8.24
C GLY A 57 13.50 16.78 6.99
N ARG A 58 14.42 15.82 7.06
CA ARG A 58 14.77 14.93 5.94
C ARG A 58 14.08 13.57 6.03
N LEU A 59 14.02 12.89 4.89
CA LEU A 59 13.61 11.49 4.80
C LEU A 59 14.83 10.57 4.92
N ALA A 60 14.76 9.61 5.84
CA ALA A 60 15.70 8.50 5.90
C ALA A 60 15.35 7.40 4.89
N ALA A 61 14.07 7.24 4.55
CA ALA A 61 13.61 6.33 3.50
C ALA A 61 12.27 6.83 2.92
N MET A 62 12.04 6.58 1.62
CA MET A 62 10.84 7.00 0.91
C MET A 62 10.02 5.79 0.45
N CYS A 63 8.71 5.79 0.71
CA CYS A 63 7.76 4.81 0.19
C CYS A 63 6.76 5.49 -0.77
N PHE A 64 7.25 5.95 -1.92
CA PHE A 64 6.45 6.72 -2.87
C PHE A 64 6.83 6.37 -4.32
N GLY A 65 5.81 6.25 -5.17
CA GLY A 65 6.00 5.96 -6.59
C GLY A 65 6.81 4.68 -6.82
N PRO A 66 7.82 4.70 -7.71
CA PRO A 66 8.67 3.53 -7.98
C PRO A 66 9.36 2.94 -6.74
N HIS A 67 9.71 3.75 -5.74
CA HIS A 67 10.34 3.24 -4.51
C HIS A 67 9.42 2.30 -3.73
N LYS A 68 8.10 2.45 -3.85
CA LYS A 68 7.14 1.52 -3.25
C LYS A 68 7.28 0.11 -3.85
N VAL A 69 7.56 0.03 -5.15
CA VAL A 69 7.82 -1.25 -5.85
C VAL A 69 9.07 -1.91 -5.28
N THR A 70 10.18 -1.18 -5.17
CA THR A 70 11.43 -1.70 -4.62
C THR A 70 11.26 -2.23 -3.19
N LEU A 71 10.51 -1.51 -2.35
CA LEU A 71 10.21 -1.95 -0.99
C LEU A 71 9.34 -3.22 -0.99
N ALA A 72 8.33 -3.29 -1.85
CA ALA A 72 7.45 -4.45 -1.97
C ALA A 72 8.19 -5.68 -2.50
N GLU A 73 9.08 -5.52 -3.49
CA GLU A 73 9.89 -6.61 -4.04
C GLU A 73 10.88 -7.16 -3.01
N ARG A 74 11.53 -6.28 -2.24
CA ARG A 74 12.40 -6.70 -1.14
C ARG A 74 11.61 -7.48 -0.09
N PHE A 75 10.49 -6.94 0.37
CA PHE A 75 9.61 -7.63 1.32
C PHE A 75 9.16 -8.99 0.79
N ALA A 76 8.74 -9.04 -0.48
CA ALA A 76 8.28 -10.25 -1.12
C ALA A 76 9.39 -11.32 -1.18
N ALA A 77 10.63 -10.93 -1.50
CA ALA A 77 11.78 -11.84 -1.50
C ALA A 77 12.09 -12.38 -0.09
N GLU A 78 12.05 -11.53 0.93
CA GLU A 78 12.31 -11.91 2.33
C GLU A 78 11.24 -12.88 2.89
N HIS A 79 10.01 -12.82 2.37
CA HIS A 79 8.88 -13.62 2.84
C HIS A 79 8.42 -14.73 1.87
N GLY A 80 9.10 -14.92 0.74
CA GLY A 80 8.72 -15.92 -0.26
C GLY A 80 7.38 -15.66 -0.94
N ILE A 81 7.00 -14.39 -1.11
CA ILE A 81 5.72 -13.96 -1.69
C ILE A 81 5.89 -13.72 -3.19
N ASP A 82 4.94 -14.22 -3.98
CA ASP A 82 4.85 -13.90 -5.41
C ASP A 82 3.95 -12.67 -5.63
N LEU A 83 4.56 -11.56 -6.04
CA LEU A 83 3.82 -10.33 -6.36
C LEU A 83 2.88 -10.51 -7.56
N ALA A 84 3.18 -11.39 -8.52
CA ALA A 84 2.27 -11.70 -9.63
C ALA A 84 0.99 -12.41 -9.16
N ARG A 85 0.97 -12.96 -7.95
CA ARG A 85 -0.21 -13.54 -7.29
C ARG A 85 -0.77 -12.66 -6.17
N SER A 86 -0.21 -11.48 -5.97
CA SER A 86 -0.63 -10.53 -4.94
C SER A 86 -1.68 -9.55 -5.46
N THR A 87 -2.41 -8.93 -4.54
CA THR A 87 -3.37 -7.86 -4.83
C THR A 87 -2.89 -6.54 -4.22
N PHE A 88 -3.00 -5.44 -4.97
CA PHE A 88 -2.66 -4.11 -4.50
C PHE A 88 -3.84 -3.14 -4.68
N TYR A 89 -4.16 -2.41 -3.62
CA TYR A 89 -5.26 -1.46 -3.55
C TYR A 89 -4.68 -0.04 -3.47
N SER A 90 -5.11 0.87 -4.34
CA SER A 90 -4.71 2.29 -4.25
C SER A 90 -5.74 3.23 -4.86
N ASP A 91 -5.76 4.46 -4.35
CA ASP A 91 -6.53 5.59 -4.85
C ASP A 91 -5.71 6.51 -5.76
N SER A 92 -4.38 6.38 -5.76
CA SER A 92 -3.49 7.36 -6.38
C SER A 92 -2.80 6.83 -7.64
N PHE A 93 -2.78 7.65 -8.69
CA PHE A 93 -1.99 7.38 -9.88
C PHE A 93 -0.48 7.30 -9.59
N ASN A 94 -0.02 7.89 -8.48
CA ASN A 94 1.39 7.77 -8.08
C ASN A 94 1.79 6.31 -7.81
N ASP A 95 0.83 5.45 -7.45
CA ASP A 95 1.07 4.03 -7.23
C ASP A 95 0.93 3.20 -8.50
N LEU A 96 0.77 3.81 -9.68
CA LEU A 96 0.68 3.08 -10.95
C LEU A 96 1.79 2.04 -11.13
N PRO A 97 3.08 2.33 -10.85
CA PRO A 97 4.13 1.31 -10.97
C PRO A 97 3.88 0.09 -10.08
N MET A 98 3.31 0.29 -8.88
CA MET A 98 3.00 -0.81 -7.97
C MET A 98 1.76 -1.59 -8.42
N LEU A 99 0.73 -0.91 -8.91
CA LEU A 99 -0.46 -1.53 -9.48
C LEU A 99 -0.11 -2.37 -10.73
N GLU A 100 0.81 -1.90 -11.57
CA GLU A 100 1.29 -2.66 -12.75
C GLU A 100 2.21 -3.83 -12.37
N ARG A 101 2.80 -3.81 -11.17
CA ARG A 101 3.72 -4.86 -10.72
C ARG A 101 3.01 -6.13 -10.24
N VAL A 102 1.79 -6.00 -9.72
CA VAL A 102 1.04 -7.11 -9.11
C VAL A 102 0.06 -7.76 -10.10
N GLY A 103 -0.39 -8.98 -9.79
CA GLY A 103 -1.43 -9.64 -10.60
C GLY A 103 -2.84 -9.10 -10.38
N GLY A 104 -3.14 -8.65 -9.16
CA GLY A 104 -4.45 -8.10 -8.78
C GLY A 104 -4.41 -6.60 -8.53
N ALA A 105 -4.56 -5.78 -9.57
CA ALA A 105 -4.69 -4.32 -9.41
C ALA A 105 -6.14 -3.91 -9.09
N VAL A 106 -6.32 -3.18 -7.99
CA VAL A 106 -7.64 -2.64 -7.58
C VAL A 106 -7.52 -1.13 -7.34
N ALA A 107 -8.26 -0.36 -8.13
CA ALA A 107 -8.36 1.09 -7.97
C ALA A 107 -9.51 1.41 -6.99
N VAL A 108 -9.19 1.93 -5.81
CA VAL A 108 -10.17 2.23 -4.75
C VAL A 108 -10.32 3.73 -4.63
N ASN A 109 -11.54 4.26 -4.76
CA ASN A 109 -11.79 5.71 -4.73
C ASN A 109 -10.80 6.52 -5.61
N PRO A 110 -10.49 6.08 -6.86
CA PRO A 110 -9.32 6.55 -7.57
C PRO A 110 -9.40 8.04 -7.97
N ASP A 111 -8.24 8.70 -7.98
CA ASP A 111 -8.09 9.98 -8.67
C ASP A 111 -8.43 9.86 -10.17
N VAL A 112 -8.70 11.00 -10.82
CA VAL A 112 -9.15 11.02 -12.22
C VAL A 112 -8.15 10.32 -13.17
N ARG A 113 -6.84 10.42 -12.89
CA ARG A 113 -5.81 9.81 -13.74
C ARG A 113 -5.81 8.30 -13.56
N LEU A 114 -5.89 7.82 -12.33
CA LEU A 114 -5.96 6.38 -12.02
C LEU A 114 -7.25 5.78 -12.54
N TRP A 115 -8.39 6.45 -12.37
CA TRP A 115 -9.68 6.00 -12.90
C TRP A 115 -9.62 5.79 -14.42
N ARG A 116 -9.08 6.76 -15.18
CA ARG A 116 -8.92 6.66 -16.64
C ARG A 116 -7.99 5.51 -17.03
N HIS A 117 -6.92 5.28 -16.27
CA HIS A 117 -6.00 4.17 -16.54
C HIS A 117 -6.66 2.82 -16.23
N ALA A 118 -7.24 2.67 -15.05
CA ALA A 118 -7.92 1.45 -14.60
C ALA A 118 -9.04 1.05 -15.58
N ARG A 119 -9.87 2.00 -16.04
CA ARG A 119 -10.91 1.72 -17.05
C ARG A 119 -10.35 1.20 -18.37
N ARG A 120 -9.24 1.75 -18.86
CA ARG A 120 -8.60 1.29 -20.11
C ARG A 120 -7.98 -0.10 -19.97
N ARG A 121 -7.46 -0.42 -18.78
CA ARG A 121 -6.85 -1.72 -18.47
C ARG A 121 -7.86 -2.80 -18.07
N GLY A 122 -9.13 -2.44 -17.86
CA GLY A 122 -10.13 -3.35 -17.30
C GLY A 122 -9.87 -3.73 -15.84
N TRP A 123 -9.12 -2.91 -15.10
CA TRP A 123 -8.88 -3.15 -13.68
C TRP A 123 -10.15 -2.97 -12.86
N ARG A 124 -10.21 -3.66 -11.74
CA ARG A 124 -11.31 -3.53 -10.79
C ARG A 124 -11.29 -2.11 -10.20
N ILE A 125 -12.46 -1.47 -10.18
CA ILE A 125 -12.65 -0.16 -9.57
C ILE A 125 -13.69 -0.32 -8.45
N GLU A 126 -13.33 0.07 -7.24
CA GLU A 126 -14.19 -0.02 -6.06
C GLU A 126 -14.40 1.37 -5.45
N GLN A 127 -15.57 1.57 -4.84
CA GLN A 127 -15.88 2.76 -4.05
C GLN A 127 -16.08 2.34 -2.60
N TRP A 128 -15.23 2.84 -1.72
CA TRP A 128 -15.27 2.57 -0.29
C TRP A 128 -15.75 3.83 0.42
N ALA A 129 -17.03 3.85 0.78
CA ALA A 129 -17.67 4.89 1.58
C ALA A 129 -17.40 4.72 3.09
#